data_AF-A0A9X5X7X6-F1
#
_entry.id   AF-A0A9X5X7X6-F1
#
_cell.length_a   1.000
_cell.length_b   1.000
_cell.length_c   1.000
_cell.angle_alpha   90.00
_cell.angle_beta   90.00
_cell.angle_gamma   90.00
#
_symmetry.space_group_name_H-M   'P 1'
#
loop_
_entity.id
_entity.type
_entity.pdbx_description
1 polymer ?
#
loop_
_entity_poly.entity_id
_entity_poly.type
_entity_poly.pdbx_seq_one_letter_code
_entity_poly.pdbx_strand_id
1 'polypeptide(L)'
;TPVIEADRRRYDTRLAENIDLVWQTDELRVVRPEPADEARNAIYYLDELHAGAVGDVLEDLTAELERVGVRLPDDTRPLTFGTWIGGDRDGNPNVTPAVTWDVLILQHEHGINDALDVIDELRGFLSNSIRYTGATEELLESLQSDLERLPEISPRYKRLNAEEPYRLKATCIRQKLENTKQRLATGTPHDEGRDYLGTGELLRDLTLIQTSLREHRGALFADGRMNRTIRTLAAFGRQLATMD
;
A
#
# COMPACT_ATOMS: atom_id res chain seq x y z
N THR A 1 28.52 6.89 -18.50
CA THR A 1 29.44 7.47 -17.50
C THR A 1 30.44 6.41 -17.11
N PRO A 2 31.75 6.67 -17.02
CA PRO A 2 32.69 5.64 -16.60
C PRO A 2 32.36 5.23 -15.16
N VAL A 3 32.23 3.93 -14.91
CA VAL A 3 32.02 3.40 -13.56
C VAL A 3 33.24 3.77 -12.72
N ILE A 4 33.02 4.51 -11.64
CA ILE A 4 34.09 4.88 -10.71
C ILE A 4 34.63 3.57 -10.12
N GLU A 5 35.94 3.35 -10.19
CA GLU A 5 36.57 2.08 -9.81
C GLU A 5 36.29 1.68 -8.34
N ALA A 6 36.10 2.68 -7.47
CA ALA A 6 35.67 2.48 -6.09
C ALA A 6 34.24 1.94 -5.97
N ASP A 7 33.32 2.33 -6.86
CA ASP A 7 31.96 1.80 -6.90
C ASP A 7 31.97 0.34 -7.33
N ARG A 8 32.79 0.00 -8.34
CA ARG A 8 32.97 -1.38 -8.78
C ARG A 8 33.48 -2.28 -7.65
N ARG A 9 34.53 -1.87 -6.93
CA ARG A 9 35.05 -2.64 -5.80
C ARG A 9 33.98 -2.88 -4.75
N ARG A 10 33.17 -1.86 -4.43
CA ARG A 10 32.08 -1.99 -3.45
C ARG A 10 31.02 -3.00 -3.92
N TYR A 11 30.60 -2.94 -5.19
CA TYR A 11 29.65 -3.91 -5.75
C TYR A 11 30.21 -5.33 -5.76
N ASP A 12 31.47 -5.51 -6.18
CA ASP A 12 32.13 -6.81 -6.19
C ASP A 12 32.22 -7.40 -4.77
N THR A 13 32.55 -6.58 -3.77
CA THR A 13 32.55 -7.01 -2.36
C THR A 13 31.16 -7.41 -1.88
N ARG A 14 30.11 -6.62 -2.17
CA ARG A 14 28.73 -6.95 -1.78
C ARG A 14 28.22 -8.22 -2.46
N LEU A 15 28.57 -8.42 -3.73
CA LEU A 15 28.25 -9.65 -4.44
C LEU A 15 28.95 -10.86 -3.83
N ALA A 16 30.24 -10.73 -3.51
CA ALA A 16 30.99 -11.81 -2.87
C ALA A 16 30.43 -12.15 -1.47
N GLU A 17 30.07 -11.14 -0.66
CA GLU A 17 29.41 -11.33 0.64
C GLU A 17 28.09 -12.09 0.50
N ASN A 18 27.26 -11.73 -0.50
CA ASN A 18 25.99 -12.43 -0.74
C ASN A 18 26.21 -13.88 -1.21
N ILE A 19 27.18 -14.12 -2.09
CA ILE A 19 27.54 -15.48 -2.53
C ILE A 19 28.03 -16.32 -1.35
N ASP A 20 28.86 -15.74 -0.48
CA ASP A 20 29.36 -16.41 0.73
C ASP A 20 28.21 -16.80 1.66
N LEU A 21 27.24 -15.90 1.87
CA LEU A 21 26.04 -16.18 2.67
C LEU A 21 25.17 -17.28 2.06
N VAL A 22 24.89 -17.23 0.76
CA VAL A 22 24.11 -18.27 0.07
C VAL A 22 24.81 -19.62 0.18
N TRP A 23 26.13 -19.67 -0.01
CA TRP A 23 26.91 -20.91 0.08
C TRP A 23 26.94 -21.50 1.49
N GLN A 24 26.82 -20.66 2.52
CA GLN A 24 26.76 -21.06 3.93
C GLN A 24 25.34 -21.34 4.44
N THR A 25 24.30 -21.10 3.62
CA THR A 25 22.90 -21.29 3.99
C THR A 25 22.37 -22.60 3.41
N ASP A 26 21.97 -23.53 4.29
CA ASP A 26 21.26 -24.74 3.85
C ASP A 26 19.80 -24.40 3.54
N GLU A 27 19.47 -24.26 2.26
CA GLU A 27 18.10 -23.97 1.81
C GLU A 27 17.18 -25.20 1.87
N LEU A 28 17.74 -26.41 2.04
CA LEU A 28 16.94 -27.63 2.13
C LEU A 28 16.30 -27.72 3.53
N ARG A 29 14.99 -27.47 3.58
CA ARG A 29 14.22 -27.60 4.82
C ARG A 29 14.29 -29.03 5.34
N VAL A 30 14.82 -29.20 6.55
CA VAL A 30 14.94 -30.50 7.25
C VAL A 30 13.57 -31.07 7.64
N VAL A 31 12.56 -30.21 7.81
CA VAL A 31 11.19 -30.57 8.19
C VAL A 31 10.21 -30.02 7.16
N ARG A 32 9.14 -30.77 6.86
CA ARG A 32 8.06 -30.31 6.00
C ARG A 32 7.46 -29.02 6.60
N PRO A 33 7.30 -27.94 5.81
CA PRO A 33 6.73 -26.70 6.32
C PRO A 33 5.27 -26.85 6.74
N GLU A 34 4.87 -26.07 7.73
CA GLU A 34 3.46 -25.91 8.07
C GLU A 34 2.79 -24.95 7.06
N PRO A 35 1.48 -25.06 6.82
CA PRO A 35 0.78 -24.15 5.89
C PRO A 35 0.99 -22.66 6.21
N ALA A 36 1.13 -22.31 7.49
CA ALA A 36 1.42 -20.93 7.91
C ALA A 36 2.82 -20.46 7.48
N ASP A 37 3.81 -21.35 7.36
CA ASP A 37 5.15 -21.00 6.88
C ASP A 37 5.17 -20.76 5.37
N GLU A 38 4.37 -21.54 4.63
CA GLU A 38 4.15 -21.31 3.20
C GLU A 38 3.44 -19.98 2.97
N ALA A 39 2.44 -19.66 3.80
CA ALA A 39 1.74 -18.38 3.75
C ALA A 39 2.69 -17.21 3.98
N ARG A 40 3.53 -17.26 5.02
CA ARG A 40 4.55 -16.22 5.28
C ARG A 40 5.50 -16.03 4.11
N ASN A 41 5.94 -17.13 3.49
CA ASN A 41 6.82 -17.06 2.32
C ASN A 41 6.14 -16.41 1.12
N ALA A 42 4.87 -16.72 0.86
CA ALA A 42 4.12 -16.08 -0.22
C ALA A 42 3.86 -14.60 0.05
N ILE A 43 3.53 -14.25 1.30
CA ILE A 43 3.36 -12.86 1.73
C ILE A 43 4.64 -12.06 1.53
N TYR A 44 5.80 -12.61 1.90
CA TYR A 44 7.10 -11.95 1.65
C TYR A 44 7.27 -11.51 0.18
N TYR A 45 6.95 -12.38 -0.78
CA TYR A 45 7.02 -12.01 -2.20
C TYR A 45 5.96 -11.00 -2.61
N LEU A 46 4.75 -11.07 -2.03
CA LEU A 46 3.71 -10.06 -2.29
C LEU A 46 4.12 -8.69 -1.76
N ASP A 47 4.74 -8.61 -0.58
CA ASP A 47 5.26 -7.38 0.01
C ASP A 47 6.36 -6.79 -0.89
N GLU A 48 7.30 -7.61 -1.39
CA GLU A 48 8.34 -7.16 -2.35
C GLU A 48 7.74 -6.63 -3.65
N LEU A 49 6.71 -7.30 -4.18
CA LEU A 49 6.01 -6.87 -5.39
C LEU A 49 5.24 -5.56 -5.16
N HIS A 50 4.61 -5.41 -3.98
CA HIS A 50 3.89 -4.21 -3.57
C HIS A 50 4.83 -3.01 -3.43
N ALA A 51 6.00 -3.21 -2.83
CA ALA A 51 6.97 -2.15 -2.55
C ALA A 51 7.50 -1.42 -3.81
N GLY A 52 7.46 -2.04 -4.99
CA GLY A 52 7.96 -1.38 -6.20
C GLY A 52 7.51 -1.98 -7.51
N ALA A 53 7.69 -3.29 -7.69
CA ALA A 53 7.59 -3.92 -9.01
C ALA A 53 6.22 -3.74 -9.67
N VAL A 54 5.14 -3.87 -8.91
CA VAL A 54 3.78 -3.71 -9.45
C VAL A 54 3.49 -2.27 -9.85
N GLY A 55 3.96 -1.30 -9.06
CA GLY A 55 3.86 0.11 -9.42
C GLY A 55 4.54 0.40 -10.76
N ASP A 56 5.75 -0.12 -10.96
CA ASP A 56 6.51 0.03 -12.21
C ASP A 56 5.78 -0.60 -13.41
N VAL A 57 5.31 -1.84 -13.26
CA VAL A 57 4.59 -2.54 -14.33
C VAL A 57 3.30 -1.82 -14.72
N LEU A 58 2.55 -1.28 -13.75
CA LEU A 58 1.29 -0.56 -14.02
C LEU A 58 1.53 0.81 -14.66
N GLU A 59 2.63 1.47 -14.30
CA GLU A 59 3.07 2.72 -14.91
C GLU A 59 3.49 2.49 -16.37
N ASP A 60 4.32 1.46 -16.63
CA ASP A 60 4.73 1.05 -17.98
C ASP A 60 3.53 0.64 -18.84
N LEU A 61 2.58 -0.12 -18.28
CA LEU A 61 1.34 -0.49 -18.96
C LEU A 61 0.55 0.75 -19.37
N THR A 62 0.44 1.74 -18.48
CA THR A 62 -0.28 2.98 -18.77
C THR A 62 0.41 3.74 -19.91
N ALA A 63 1.75 3.87 -19.86
CA ALA A 63 2.52 4.54 -20.90
C ALA A 63 2.40 3.85 -22.28
N GLU A 64 2.44 2.52 -22.33
CA GLU A 64 2.30 1.77 -23.58
C GLU A 64 0.88 1.87 -24.17
N LEU A 65 -0.15 1.90 -23.32
CA LEU A 65 -1.53 2.14 -23.77
C LEU A 65 -1.69 3.55 -24.34
N GLU A 66 -1.14 4.56 -23.65
CA GLU A 66 -1.19 5.95 -24.12
C GLU A 66 -0.46 6.13 -25.46
N ARG A 67 0.66 5.42 -25.67
CA ARG A 67 1.42 5.43 -26.94
C ARG A 67 0.58 5.00 -28.14
N VAL A 68 -0.41 4.13 -27.94
CA VAL A 68 -1.35 3.68 -28.98
C VAL A 68 -2.69 4.43 -28.95
N GLY A 69 -2.79 5.52 -28.18
CA GLY A 69 -3.98 6.37 -28.08
C GLY A 69 -5.08 5.82 -27.18
N VAL A 70 -4.77 4.85 -26.33
CA VAL A 70 -5.73 4.26 -25.37
C VAL A 70 -5.45 4.85 -23.98
N ARG A 71 -6.44 5.54 -23.41
CA ARG A 71 -6.37 5.99 -22.02
C ARG A 71 -6.99 4.96 -21.10
N LEU A 72 -6.22 4.47 -20.14
CA LEU A 72 -6.72 3.58 -19.11
C LEU A 72 -7.52 4.39 -18.08
N PRO A 73 -8.81 4.08 -17.83
CA PRO A 73 -9.58 4.77 -16.79
C PRO A 73 -8.93 4.63 -15.40
N ASP A 74 -9.14 5.63 -14.55
CA ASP A 74 -8.52 5.70 -13.21
C ASP A 74 -9.05 4.61 -12.26
N ASP A 75 -10.28 4.15 -12.46
CA ASP A 75 -10.93 3.09 -11.69
C ASP A 75 -10.61 1.67 -12.18
N THR A 76 -9.84 1.54 -13.27
CA THR A 76 -9.51 0.23 -13.85
C THR A 76 -8.44 -0.48 -13.04
N ARG A 77 -8.70 -1.77 -12.75
CA ARG A 77 -7.81 -2.69 -12.02
C ARG A 77 -7.31 -3.78 -12.97
N PRO A 78 -6.29 -3.52 -13.79
CA PRO A 78 -5.83 -4.48 -14.81
C PRO A 78 -5.05 -5.65 -14.22
N LEU A 79 -4.64 -5.56 -12.96
CA LEU A 79 -3.91 -6.59 -12.23
C LEU A 79 -4.56 -6.80 -10.86
N THR A 80 -4.68 -8.07 -10.46
CA THR A 80 -5.15 -8.49 -9.12
C THR A 80 -4.42 -9.75 -8.71
N PHE A 81 -4.20 -9.92 -7.41
CA PHE A 81 -3.53 -11.11 -6.86
C PHE A 81 -4.53 -12.03 -6.17
N GLY A 82 -4.35 -13.33 -6.38
CA GLY A 82 -5.08 -14.40 -5.72
C GLY A 82 -4.12 -15.40 -5.09
N THR A 83 -4.57 -16.13 -4.09
CA THR A 83 -3.75 -17.15 -3.39
C THR A 83 -4.60 -18.31 -2.92
N TRP A 84 -4.07 -19.52 -3.05
CA TRP A 84 -4.67 -20.74 -2.54
C TRP A 84 -4.05 -21.16 -1.19
N ILE A 85 -2.96 -20.50 -0.78
CA ILE A 85 -2.23 -20.91 0.42
C ILE A 85 -3.05 -20.56 1.65
N GLY A 86 -3.39 -21.59 2.43
CA GLY A 86 -4.30 -21.48 3.57
C GLY A 86 -5.79 -21.61 3.20
N GLY A 87 -6.14 -21.54 1.91
CA GLY A 87 -7.50 -21.69 1.40
C GLY A 87 -7.79 -23.08 0.82
N ASP A 88 -6.87 -23.61 0.00
CA ASP A 88 -7.02 -24.92 -0.63
C ASP A 88 -6.87 -26.07 0.37
N ARG A 89 -7.94 -26.82 0.53
CA ARG A 89 -8.05 -27.95 1.49
C ARG A 89 -8.12 -29.29 0.78
N ASP A 90 -8.12 -29.30 -0.56
CA ASP A 90 -8.27 -30.54 -1.31
C ASP A 90 -7.07 -31.46 -1.08
N GLY A 91 -7.32 -32.64 -0.54
CA GLY A 91 -6.28 -33.61 -0.19
C GLY A 91 -5.32 -33.20 0.94
N ASN A 92 -5.50 -32.03 1.59
CA ASN A 92 -4.60 -31.53 2.62
C ASN A 92 -5.30 -31.34 3.99
N PRO A 93 -5.25 -32.33 4.89
CA PRO A 93 -5.91 -32.24 6.20
C PRO A 93 -5.28 -31.19 7.13
N ASN A 94 -4.08 -30.68 6.83
CA ASN A 94 -3.40 -29.68 7.64
C ASN A 94 -3.97 -28.27 7.45
N VAL A 95 -4.72 -28.04 6.36
CA VAL A 95 -5.44 -26.77 6.16
C VAL A 95 -6.78 -26.86 6.88
N THR A 96 -6.77 -26.44 8.15
CA THR A 96 -7.97 -26.37 9.00
C THR A 96 -8.62 -24.99 8.92
N PRO A 97 -9.90 -24.82 9.32
CA PRO A 97 -10.52 -23.49 9.36
C PRO A 97 -9.75 -22.48 10.22
N ALA A 98 -9.10 -22.94 11.28
CA ALA A 98 -8.24 -22.10 12.12
C ALA A 98 -7.00 -21.63 11.34
N VAL A 99 -6.36 -22.52 10.59
CA VAL A 99 -5.22 -22.17 9.71
C VAL A 99 -5.64 -21.16 8.65
N THR A 100 -6.78 -21.37 7.97
CA THR A 100 -7.33 -20.41 7.01
C THR A 100 -7.54 -19.04 7.65
N TRP A 101 -8.12 -19.00 8.84
CA TRP A 101 -8.34 -17.77 9.59
C TRP A 101 -7.03 -17.06 9.95
N ASP A 102 -6.05 -17.81 10.46
CA ASP A 102 -4.73 -17.27 10.83
C ASP A 102 -4.00 -16.68 9.61
N VAL A 103 -4.07 -17.35 8.46
CA VAL A 103 -3.48 -16.84 7.20
C VAL A 103 -4.20 -15.58 6.73
N LEU A 104 -5.53 -15.53 6.80
CA LEU A 104 -6.28 -14.33 6.43
C LEU A 104 -5.92 -13.14 7.32
N ILE A 105 -5.80 -13.33 8.64
CA ILE A 105 -5.39 -12.27 9.57
C ILE A 105 -3.97 -11.79 9.23
N LEU A 106 -3.04 -12.72 9.00
CA LEU A 106 -1.66 -12.40 8.63
C LEU A 106 -1.59 -11.58 7.33
N GLN A 107 -2.34 -11.98 6.29
CA GLN A 107 -2.40 -11.24 5.02
C GLN A 107 -2.96 -9.82 5.18
N HIS A 108 -4.01 -9.66 5.98
CA HIS A 108 -4.55 -8.33 6.26
C HIS A 108 -3.58 -7.46 7.07
N GLU A 109 -2.84 -8.05 8.01
CA GLU A 109 -1.84 -7.31 8.78
C GLU A 109 -0.75 -6.76 7.86
N HIS A 110 -0.16 -7.60 7.00
CA HIS A 110 0.85 -7.19 6.05
C HIS A 110 0.31 -6.18 5.03
N GLY A 111 -0.86 -6.45 4.42
CA GLY A 111 -1.47 -5.53 3.45
C GLY A 111 -1.80 -4.15 4.01
N ILE A 112 -2.16 -4.05 5.29
CA ILE A 112 -2.32 -2.74 5.94
C ILE A 112 -0.98 -2.08 6.22
N ASN A 113 0.05 -2.82 6.66
CA ASN A 113 1.39 -2.25 6.89
C ASN A 113 1.98 -1.68 5.59
N ASP A 114 1.88 -2.44 4.51
CA ASP A 114 2.26 -2.04 3.17
C ASP A 114 1.53 -0.76 2.72
N ALA A 115 0.21 -0.71 2.94
CA ALA A 115 -0.55 0.51 2.68
C ALA A 115 -0.11 1.67 3.57
N LEU A 116 0.17 1.45 4.86
CA LEU A 116 0.65 2.48 5.77
C LEU A 116 1.97 3.08 5.30
N ASP A 117 2.92 2.26 4.85
CA ASP A 117 4.22 2.71 4.35
C ASP A 117 4.06 3.61 3.12
N VAL A 118 3.22 3.22 2.16
CA VAL A 118 2.91 4.02 0.97
C VAL A 118 2.24 5.35 1.35
N ILE A 119 1.31 5.34 2.31
CA ILE A 119 0.65 6.56 2.78
C ILE A 119 1.62 7.46 3.56
N ASP A 120 2.55 6.91 4.32
CA ASP A 120 3.56 7.67 5.04
C ASP A 120 4.52 8.39 4.06
N GLU A 121 4.91 7.73 2.97
CA GLU A 121 5.67 8.35 1.89
C GLU A 121 4.86 9.48 1.21
N LEU A 122 3.62 9.19 0.84
CA LEU A 122 2.70 10.15 0.20
C LEU A 122 2.51 11.41 1.06
N ARG A 123 2.31 11.24 2.38
CA ARG A 123 2.20 12.34 3.35
C ARG A 123 3.44 13.22 3.36
N GLY A 124 4.62 12.64 3.17
CA GLY A 124 5.88 13.37 3.03
C GLY A 124 5.86 14.36 1.86
N PHE A 125 5.34 13.92 0.71
CA PHE A 125 5.28 14.73 -0.51
C PHE A 125 4.16 15.78 -0.54
N LEU A 126 3.03 15.53 0.11
CA LEU A 126 1.82 16.38 0.05
C LEU A 126 1.91 17.70 0.84
N SER A 127 3.02 18.43 0.74
CA SER A 127 3.26 19.69 1.45
C SER A 127 2.60 20.92 0.80
N ASN A 128 1.60 20.72 -0.07
CA ASN A 128 0.95 21.81 -0.81
C ASN A 128 0.21 22.73 0.16
N SER A 129 0.58 24.02 0.16
CA SER A 129 -0.06 25.02 1.02
C SER A 129 -1.20 25.73 0.31
N ILE A 130 -2.35 25.87 0.99
CA ILE A 130 -3.53 26.63 0.52
C ILE A 130 -3.23 28.09 0.20
N ARG A 131 -2.11 28.63 0.71
CA ARG A 131 -1.66 30.00 0.40
C ARG A 131 -1.16 30.15 -1.03
N TYR A 132 -0.70 29.07 -1.66
CA TYR A 132 -0.17 29.08 -3.02
C TYR A 132 -1.08 28.36 -4.01
N THR A 133 -1.69 27.26 -3.58
CA THR A 133 -2.58 26.42 -4.41
C THR A 133 -3.78 26.00 -3.58
N GLY A 134 -5.00 26.20 -4.10
CA GLY A 134 -6.22 25.86 -3.37
C GLY A 134 -6.41 24.35 -3.14
N ALA A 135 -7.58 24.05 -2.59
CA ALA A 135 -8.16 22.72 -2.50
C ALA A 135 -9.66 22.84 -2.77
N THR A 136 -10.22 21.79 -3.34
CA THR A 136 -11.66 21.69 -3.63
C THR A 136 -12.44 21.70 -2.33
N GLU A 137 -13.64 22.29 -2.36
CA GLU A 137 -14.55 22.31 -1.20
C GLU A 137 -14.84 20.89 -0.67
N GLU A 138 -15.07 19.92 -1.58
CA GLU A 138 -15.30 18.51 -1.23
C GLU A 138 -14.16 17.90 -0.39
N LEU A 139 -12.89 18.20 -0.73
CA LEU A 139 -11.73 17.75 0.04
C LEU A 139 -11.71 18.38 1.44
N LEU A 140 -12.02 19.67 1.53
CA LEU A 140 -11.99 20.41 2.78
C LEU A 140 -13.11 19.97 3.74
N GLU A 141 -14.31 19.73 3.21
CA GLU A 141 -15.43 19.18 3.98
C GLU A 141 -15.14 17.76 4.48
N SER A 142 -14.61 16.90 3.59
CA SER A 142 -14.20 15.54 3.95
C SER A 142 -13.11 15.54 5.02
N LEU A 143 -12.11 16.42 4.89
CA LEU A 143 -11.06 16.61 5.88
C LEU A 143 -11.63 17.05 7.23
N GLN A 144 -12.54 18.03 7.23
CA GLN A 144 -13.15 18.52 8.47
C GLN A 144 -13.91 17.39 9.19
N SER A 145 -14.70 16.61 8.45
CA SER A 145 -15.42 15.45 9.00
C SER A 145 -14.47 14.41 9.61
N ASP A 146 -13.37 14.12 8.92
CA ASP A 146 -12.34 13.20 9.44
C ASP A 146 -11.70 13.73 10.72
N LEU A 147 -11.34 15.02 10.78
CA LEU A 147 -10.70 15.62 11.96
C LEU A 147 -11.60 15.66 13.20
N GLU A 148 -12.92 15.68 13.02
CA GLU A 148 -13.91 15.56 14.10
C GLU A 148 -14.06 14.13 14.59
N ARG A 149 -14.00 13.15 13.67
CA ARG A 149 -14.15 11.73 13.98
C ARG A 149 -12.86 11.06 14.49
N LEU A 150 -11.70 11.63 14.21
CA LEU A 150 -10.39 11.07 14.56
C LEU A 150 -9.71 11.87 15.69
N PRO A 151 -10.09 11.64 16.97
CA PRO A 151 -9.47 12.28 18.13
C PRO A 151 -7.99 11.91 18.32
N GLU A 152 -7.52 10.82 17.71
CA GLU A 152 -6.12 10.37 17.73
C GLU A 152 -5.19 11.40 17.06
N ILE A 153 -5.72 12.20 16.13
CA ILE A 153 -4.96 13.25 15.46
C ILE A 153 -4.75 14.41 16.43
N SER A 154 -3.53 14.48 16.98
CA SER A 154 -3.20 15.46 18.01
C SER A 154 -3.43 16.91 17.55
N PRO A 155 -3.83 17.82 18.46
CA PRO A 155 -3.94 19.25 18.16
C PRO A 155 -2.64 19.88 17.62
N ARG A 156 -1.49 19.29 17.98
CA ARG A 156 -0.18 19.72 17.48
C ARG A 156 -0.08 19.52 15.96
N TYR A 157 -0.47 18.36 15.43
CA TYR A 157 -0.45 18.10 13.99
C TYR A 157 -1.42 18.99 13.23
N LYS A 158 -2.66 19.14 13.75
CA LYS A 158 -3.67 20.04 13.16
C LYS A 158 -3.13 21.46 13.00
N ARG A 159 -2.42 21.98 14.00
CA ARG A 159 -1.81 23.32 13.97
C ARG A 159 -0.60 23.42 13.05
N LEU A 160 0.30 22.43 13.07
CA LEU A 160 1.53 22.46 12.25
C LEU A 160 1.22 22.40 10.75
N ASN A 161 0.13 21.72 10.39
CA ASN A 161 -0.23 21.46 9.00
C ASN A 161 -1.54 22.17 8.61
N ALA A 162 -1.95 23.21 9.35
CA ALA A 162 -3.22 23.91 9.15
C ALA A 162 -3.39 24.49 7.73
N GLU A 163 -2.27 24.83 7.07
CA GLU A 163 -2.27 25.32 5.69
C GLU A 163 -2.04 24.22 4.65
N GLU A 164 -1.85 22.95 5.06
CA GLU A 164 -1.49 21.82 4.20
C GLU A 164 -2.61 20.75 4.21
N PRO A 165 -3.77 21.02 3.57
CA PRO A 165 -4.95 20.16 3.68
C PRO A 165 -4.71 18.74 3.12
N TYR A 166 -3.92 18.60 2.05
CA TYR A 166 -3.61 17.29 1.47
C TYR A 166 -2.79 16.43 2.44
N ARG A 167 -1.80 17.01 3.13
CA ARG A 167 -1.04 16.32 4.17
C ARG A 167 -1.91 15.94 5.35
N LEU A 168 -2.81 16.82 5.78
CA LEU A 168 -3.76 16.51 6.84
C LEU A 168 -4.71 15.38 6.43
N LYS A 169 -5.26 15.40 5.20
CA LYS A 169 -6.12 14.33 4.69
C LYS A 169 -5.37 12.99 4.63
N ALA A 170 -4.13 12.98 4.13
CA ALA A 170 -3.28 11.78 4.16
C ALA A 170 -3.00 11.29 5.59
N THR A 171 -2.87 12.20 6.55
CA THR A 171 -2.74 11.86 7.98
C THR A 171 -4.02 11.19 8.51
N CYS A 172 -5.20 11.65 8.11
CA CYS A 172 -6.48 11.01 8.43
C CYS A 172 -6.57 9.60 7.82
N ILE A 173 -6.22 9.44 6.55
CA ILE A 173 -6.20 8.14 5.86
C ILE A 173 -5.29 7.15 6.60
N ARG A 174 -4.08 7.60 6.95
CA ARG A 174 -3.13 6.80 7.75
C ARG A 174 -3.74 6.38 9.08
N GLN A 175 -4.41 7.28 9.81
CA GLN A 175 -5.04 6.95 11.07
C GLN A 175 -6.21 5.96 10.91
N LYS A 176 -7.01 6.08 9.85
CA LYS A 176 -8.07 5.11 9.53
C LYS A 176 -7.49 3.73 9.24
N LEU A 177 -6.35 3.63 8.57
CA LEU A 177 -5.64 2.36 8.36
C LEU A 177 -5.16 1.75 9.68
N GLU A 178 -4.57 2.54 10.58
CA GLU A 178 -4.18 2.06 11.93
C GLU A 178 -5.40 1.55 12.71
N ASN A 179 -6.50 2.29 12.69
CA ASN A 179 -7.75 1.88 13.34
C ASN A 179 -8.29 0.59 12.70
N THR A 180 -8.14 0.43 11.39
CA THR A 180 -8.52 -0.81 10.67
C THR A 180 -7.66 -1.99 11.12
N LYS A 181 -6.35 -1.79 11.25
CA LYS A 181 -5.42 -2.80 11.77
C LYS A 181 -5.79 -3.22 13.18
N GLN A 182 -6.02 -2.24 14.06
CA GLN A 182 -6.42 -2.49 15.44
C GLN A 182 -7.76 -3.25 15.51
N ARG A 183 -8.76 -2.83 14.72
CA ARG A 183 -10.07 -3.48 14.64
C ARG A 183 -9.96 -4.95 14.26
N LEU A 184 -9.15 -5.28 13.26
CA LEU A 184 -8.96 -6.67 12.84
C LEU A 184 -8.24 -7.50 13.91
N ALA A 185 -7.24 -6.91 14.57
CA ALA A 185 -6.51 -7.60 15.63
C ALA A 185 -7.38 -7.87 16.88
N THR A 186 -8.33 -6.98 17.20
CA THR A 186 -9.20 -7.10 18.38
C THR A 186 -10.57 -7.71 18.08
N GLY A 187 -10.95 -7.84 16.81
CA GLY A 187 -12.24 -8.38 16.38
C GLY A 187 -13.42 -7.45 16.69
N THR A 188 -13.22 -6.13 16.76
CA THR A 188 -14.32 -5.18 17.03
C THR A 188 -15.16 -4.89 15.78
N PRO A 189 -16.41 -4.42 15.92
CA PRO A 189 -17.22 -3.98 14.79
C PRO A 189 -16.57 -2.81 14.04
N HIS A 190 -16.90 -2.67 12.76
CA HIS A 190 -16.53 -1.52 11.93
C HIS A 190 -17.18 -0.23 12.45
N ASP A 191 -16.39 0.85 12.52
CA ASP A 191 -16.86 2.19 12.88
C ASP A 191 -16.68 3.15 11.69
N GLU A 192 -17.81 3.52 11.08
CA GLU A 192 -17.84 4.29 9.83
C GLU A 192 -17.14 5.64 9.97
N GLY A 193 -16.19 5.90 9.08
CA GLY A 193 -15.39 7.13 9.09
C GLY A 193 -14.24 7.14 10.10
N ARG A 194 -14.12 6.12 10.97
CA ARG A 194 -12.94 5.93 11.82
C ARG A 194 -11.98 4.88 11.29
N ASP A 195 -12.48 3.88 10.59
CA ASP A 195 -11.69 2.83 9.96
C ASP A 195 -12.23 2.49 8.57
N TYR A 196 -11.58 1.57 7.85
CA TYR A 196 -12.00 1.11 6.53
C TYR A 196 -12.62 -0.28 6.60
N LEU A 197 -13.85 -0.42 6.07
CA LEU A 197 -14.48 -1.73 5.90
C LEU A 197 -13.81 -2.50 4.75
N GLY A 198 -13.43 -1.81 3.68
CA GLY A 198 -12.78 -2.41 2.52
C GLY A 198 -11.98 -1.41 1.68
N THR A 199 -11.22 -1.94 0.71
CA THR A 199 -10.32 -1.18 -0.16
C THR A 199 -11.02 -0.03 -0.89
N GLY A 200 -12.30 -0.17 -1.25
CA GLY A 200 -13.03 0.86 -1.97
C GLY A 200 -13.13 2.19 -1.23
N GLU A 201 -13.20 2.19 0.11
CA GLU A 201 -13.23 3.42 0.91
C GLU A 201 -11.87 4.13 0.91
N LEU A 202 -10.79 3.37 1.06
CA LEU A 202 -9.42 3.86 0.96
C LEU A 202 -9.18 4.51 -0.42
N LEU A 203 -9.55 3.81 -1.49
CA LEU A 203 -9.37 4.34 -2.85
C LEU A 203 -10.19 5.60 -3.08
N ARG A 204 -11.42 5.70 -2.53
CA ARG A 204 -12.21 6.95 -2.62
C ARG A 204 -11.53 8.12 -1.94
N ASP A 205 -10.98 7.94 -0.74
CA ASP A 205 -10.25 8.99 -0.03
C ASP A 205 -9.00 9.45 -0.82
N LEU A 206 -8.30 8.52 -1.47
CA LEU A 206 -7.14 8.81 -2.30
C LEU A 206 -7.52 9.50 -3.62
N THR A 207 -8.57 9.03 -4.30
CA THR A 207 -9.09 9.66 -5.51
C THR A 207 -9.57 11.08 -5.23
N LEU A 208 -10.15 11.35 -4.05
CA LEU A 208 -10.51 12.72 -3.64
C LEU A 208 -9.28 13.64 -3.58
N ILE A 209 -8.17 13.17 -3.01
CA ILE A 209 -6.89 13.90 -3.03
C ILE A 209 -6.44 14.13 -4.48
N GLN A 210 -6.47 13.08 -5.31
CA GLN A 210 -6.03 13.14 -6.71
C GLN A 210 -6.82 14.15 -7.54
N THR A 211 -8.16 14.11 -7.49
CA THR A 211 -9.05 15.03 -8.19
C THR A 211 -8.78 16.47 -7.77
N SER A 212 -8.70 16.72 -6.47
CA SER A 212 -8.47 18.05 -5.92
C SER A 212 -7.10 18.63 -6.35
N LEU A 213 -6.05 17.79 -6.37
CA LEU A 213 -4.76 18.18 -6.92
C LEU A 213 -4.83 18.56 -8.41
N ARG A 214 -5.56 17.81 -9.24
CA ARG A 214 -5.72 18.14 -10.67
C ARG A 214 -6.35 19.51 -10.85
N GLU A 215 -7.36 19.84 -10.05
CA GLU A 215 -8.06 21.14 -10.10
C GLU A 215 -7.22 22.31 -9.58
N HIS A 216 -6.25 22.04 -8.69
CA HIS A 216 -5.44 23.07 -8.03
C HIS A 216 -3.95 23.01 -8.39
N ARG A 217 -3.64 22.89 -9.69
CA ARG A 217 -2.27 22.98 -10.26
C ARG A 217 -1.30 21.87 -9.80
N GLY A 218 -1.83 20.76 -9.30
CA GLY A 218 -1.10 19.57 -8.86
C GLY A 218 -1.12 18.40 -9.86
N ALA A 219 -1.55 18.62 -11.10
CA ALA A 219 -1.75 17.55 -12.10
C ALA A 219 -0.54 16.62 -12.29
N LEU A 220 0.70 17.15 -12.33
CA LEU A 220 1.90 16.31 -12.46
C LEU A 220 2.07 15.30 -11.31
N PHE A 221 1.72 15.71 -10.09
CA PHE A 221 1.77 14.80 -8.94
C PHE A 221 0.56 13.85 -8.92
N ALA A 222 -0.62 14.38 -9.27
CA ALA A 222 -1.87 13.63 -9.33
C ALA A 222 -1.84 12.49 -10.36
N ASP A 223 -1.28 12.75 -11.55
CA ASP A 223 -1.22 11.80 -12.66
C ASP A 223 0.03 10.92 -12.62
N GLY A 224 1.07 11.33 -11.89
CA GLY A 224 2.27 10.55 -11.62
C GLY A 224 2.17 9.74 -10.33
N ARG A 225 2.87 10.17 -9.28
CA ARG A 225 3.01 9.40 -8.02
C ARG A 225 1.68 9.04 -7.36
N MET A 226 0.70 9.95 -7.36
CA MET A 226 -0.60 9.67 -6.76
C MET A 226 -1.35 8.55 -7.52
N ASN A 227 -1.34 8.59 -8.85
CA ASN A 227 -1.91 7.56 -9.71
C ASN A 227 -1.22 6.21 -9.48
N ARG A 228 0.12 6.21 -9.42
CA ARG A 228 0.92 5.02 -9.07
C ARG A 228 0.51 4.42 -7.72
N THR A 229 0.38 5.26 -6.68
CA THR A 229 -0.10 4.83 -5.36
C THR A 229 -1.48 4.20 -5.42
N ILE A 230 -2.45 4.88 -6.06
CA ILE A 230 -3.83 4.40 -6.20
C ILE A 230 -3.87 3.04 -6.92
N ARG A 231 -3.16 2.91 -8.04
CA ARG A 231 -3.14 1.68 -8.85
C ARG A 231 -2.48 0.52 -8.12
N THR A 232 -1.40 0.79 -7.39
CA THR A 232 -0.72 -0.24 -6.57
C THR A 232 -1.65 -0.75 -5.47
N LEU A 233 -2.23 0.16 -4.68
CA LEU A 233 -3.19 -0.21 -3.63
C LEU A 233 -4.45 -0.88 -4.20
N ALA A 234 -4.87 -0.53 -5.41
CA ALA A 234 -5.99 -1.18 -6.06
C ALA A 234 -5.66 -2.60 -6.54
N ALA A 235 -4.42 -2.90 -6.92
CA ALA A 235 -4.02 -4.23 -7.38
C ALA A 235 -4.02 -5.26 -6.22
N PHE A 236 -3.48 -4.87 -5.08
CA PHE A 236 -3.37 -5.72 -3.89
C PHE A 236 -4.60 -5.65 -2.97
N GLY A 237 -5.24 -4.47 -2.91
CA GLY A 237 -6.21 -4.17 -1.88
C GLY A 237 -5.58 -4.12 -0.48
N ARG A 238 -6.44 -4.03 0.54
CA ARG A 238 -5.99 -3.98 1.94
C ARG A 238 -5.50 -5.35 2.47
N GLN A 239 -5.76 -6.42 1.73
CA GLN A 239 -5.50 -7.81 2.13
C GLN A 239 -4.36 -8.47 1.35
N LEU A 240 -3.60 -7.73 0.53
CA LEU A 240 -2.59 -8.22 -0.43
C LEU A 240 -3.12 -9.08 -1.59
N ALA A 241 -3.83 -10.16 -1.28
CA ALA A 241 -4.37 -11.08 -2.28
C ALA A 241 -5.73 -11.62 -1.83
N THR A 242 -6.58 -11.95 -2.79
CA THR A 242 -7.83 -12.66 -2.51
C THR A 242 -7.54 -14.14 -2.30
N MET A 243 -7.99 -14.70 -1.17
CA MET A 243 -7.91 -16.13 -0.92
C MET A 243 -9.09 -16.85 -1.59
N ASP A 244 -8.80 -17.91 -2.33
CA ASP A 244 -9.82 -18.79 -2.93
C ASP A 244 -10.24 -19.92 -1.98
#